data_AF-A0A9D5EC61-F1
#
_entry.id   AF-A0A9D5EC61-F1
#
_cell.length_a   1.000
_cell.length_b   1.000
_cell.length_c   1.000
_cell.angle_alpha   90.00
_cell.angle_beta   90.00
_cell.angle_gamma   90.00
#
_symmetry.space_group_name_H-M   'P 1'
#
loop_
_entity.id
_entity.type
_entity.pdbx_description
1 polymer ?
#
loop_
_entity_poly.entity_id
_entity_poly.type
_entity_poly.pdbx_seq_one_letter_code
_entity_poly.pdbx_strand_id
1 'polypeptide(L)'
;MPESSTSIHSGSSGAAGASLGDARPMPAENAIREVFLSPRVIDQGAFTQYAAELRRLIEEAGLGTTGLLAAAADAGAVRDALRELAGKAQPKLDAAGRALSALEARAAEADRSLQRAADLVGSIDQRAAAAARELEARAAEAAQRLAGVQEAGRAKLEALHATSEERLRQLAQRFEREQQALEAAFAQRERELRAQGDRVETALREQTEQVARRTLELLAQCQEKADETLRQVDARIAQSWTHANEVCRSLEAASDRARALIGQHQSDPNDPTCVAGLPGSTPTPAHSIAALLDRAERLHQDATFAINQIEVIRLQAEQARGMLGESINVSATKIDELSATAERLRGVIDQASDLARDAEARIAQRHDEAQRVLAGPAEAMSQIAEQIRLRLAAGVDEARASAHAADACAAEARGLLDRLGAALATLEPWRSVLLEARPGAALPPVIAEMVRSVRHDLGRDMARVASALHQITTKAAQTAERLASDPDPM
;
A
#
# COMPACT_ATOMS: atom_id res chain seq x y z
N MET A 1 59.08 9.44 23.37
CA MET A 1 60.15 10.39 22.98
C MET A 1 60.38 11.35 24.14
N PRO A 2 61.41 11.13 24.97
CA PRO A 2 61.87 12.12 25.93
C PRO A 2 63.06 12.90 25.38
N GLU A 3 62.93 14.21 25.36
CA GLU A 3 64.03 15.18 25.27
C GLU A 3 63.88 16.07 26.53
N SER A 4 64.87 16.71 27.14
CA SER A 4 66.33 16.70 27.14
C SER A 4 66.67 18.04 27.82
N SER A 5 67.58 18.05 28.81
CA SER A 5 68.19 19.30 29.33
C SER A 5 67.25 20.23 30.15
N THR A 6 67.70 21.08 31.07
CA THR A 6 69.08 21.58 31.28
C THR A 6 69.39 21.78 32.77
N SER A 7 70.66 21.56 33.14
CA SER A 7 71.22 21.82 34.48
C SER A 7 71.87 23.20 34.56
N ILE A 8 71.59 23.98 35.62
CA ILE A 8 72.30 25.20 36.03
C ILE A 8 72.38 25.18 37.56
N HIS A 9 73.48 24.65 38.13
CA HIS A 9 74.70 25.36 38.57
C HIS A 9 74.64 26.04 39.95
N SER A 10 75.40 25.47 40.88
CA SER A 10 75.63 25.97 42.23
C SER A 10 76.48 27.25 42.23
N GLY A 11 76.09 28.25 43.02
CA GLY A 11 76.87 29.47 43.28
C GLY A 11 77.35 29.52 44.73
N SER A 12 78.54 28.98 45.01
CA SER A 12 79.22 29.08 46.31
C SER A 12 80.21 30.24 46.30
N SER A 13 79.99 31.25 47.14
CA SER A 13 81.00 32.27 47.49
C SER A 13 80.57 33.01 48.77
N GLY A 14 81.43 33.35 49.75
CA GLY A 14 82.87 33.13 49.80
C GLY A 14 83.71 34.36 50.11
N ALA A 15 83.39 35.15 51.14
CA ALA A 15 84.26 36.16 51.75
C ALA A 15 83.71 36.48 53.17
N ALA A 16 84.43 36.42 54.31
CA ALA A 16 85.82 36.72 54.67
C ALA A 16 86.13 38.23 54.74
N GLY A 17 86.32 38.75 55.97
CA GLY A 17 86.68 40.15 56.23
C GLY A 17 86.45 40.62 57.67
N ALA A 18 87.51 40.48 58.50
CA ALA A 18 87.98 41.39 59.58
C ALA A 18 86.94 42.16 60.44
N SER A 19 86.87 42.07 61.78
CA SER A 19 87.88 41.74 62.82
C SER A 19 89.22 42.46 62.68
N LEU A 20 89.38 43.63 63.34
CA LEU A 20 90.67 44.25 63.68
C LEU A 20 90.50 45.47 64.63
N GLY A 21 91.18 45.43 65.79
CA GLY A 21 91.44 46.55 66.73
C GLY A 21 90.22 47.14 67.46
N ASP A 22 90.10 47.21 68.79
CA ASP A 22 91.06 47.10 69.91
C ASP A 22 92.32 47.98 69.84
N ALA A 23 92.23 49.14 70.49
CA ALA A 23 93.35 50.05 70.74
C ALA A 23 93.08 50.95 71.98
N ARG A 24 93.55 50.53 73.16
CA ARG A 24 93.98 51.41 74.27
C ARG A 24 95.51 51.29 74.37
N PRO A 25 96.29 52.37 74.29
CA PRO A 25 96.91 52.99 75.49
C PRO A 25 97.09 54.53 75.33
N MET A 26 97.58 55.36 76.28
CA MET A 26 97.72 55.35 77.76
C MET A 26 97.80 56.83 78.24
N PRO A 27 97.74 57.16 79.55
CA PRO A 27 97.86 58.54 80.02
C PRO A 27 99.31 59.06 79.98
N ALA A 28 99.50 60.34 79.68
CA ALA A 28 100.80 61.00 79.65
C ALA A 28 101.11 61.70 80.99
N GLU A 29 101.58 60.93 81.97
CA GLU A 29 102.30 61.45 83.14
C GLU A 29 103.82 61.27 82.95
N ASN A 30 104.60 62.23 83.46
CA ASN A 30 106.03 62.13 83.79
C ASN A 30 107.07 62.04 82.64
N ALA A 31 107.41 63.21 82.08
CA ALA A 31 108.68 63.53 81.42
C ALA A 31 108.76 65.09 81.36
N ILE A 32 109.76 65.83 81.85
CA ILE A 32 111.15 65.55 82.25
C ILE A 32 111.52 66.48 83.43
N ARG A 33 112.27 65.96 84.41
CA ARG A 33 113.06 66.79 85.35
C ARG A 33 114.35 67.26 84.68
N GLU A 34 114.85 68.41 85.14
CA GLU A 34 116.22 68.65 85.64
C GLU A 34 116.97 69.85 85.02
N VAL A 35 117.72 70.57 85.90
CA VAL A 35 118.74 71.62 85.65
C VAL A 35 118.33 72.91 84.87
N PHE A 36 118.76 74.13 85.18
CA PHE A 36 119.87 74.64 86.03
C PHE A 36 119.48 75.85 86.92
N LEU A 37 120.25 76.04 88.00
CA LEU A 37 120.28 77.25 88.85
C LEU A 37 121.20 78.33 88.24
N SER A 38 120.73 79.58 88.13
CA SER A 38 121.44 80.79 88.62
C SER A 38 120.65 82.07 88.29
N PRO A 39 120.79 83.16 89.08
CA PRO A 39 119.83 84.26 89.06
C PRO A 39 120.26 85.46 88.21
N ARG A 40 119.31 86.09 87.50
CA ARG A 40 119.17 87.57 87.44
C ARG A 40 117.92 88.04 86.70
N VAL A 41 117.27 89.03 87.32
CA VAL A 41 116.36 90.04 86.73
C VAL A 41 115.25 89.50 85.81
N ILE A 42 114.12 89.14 86.43
CA ILE A 42 112.84 89.07 85.73
C ILE A 42 112.42 90.51 85.40
N ASP A 43 112.28 90.80 84.10
CA ASP A 43 111.72 92.07 83.64
C ASP A 43 110.24 92.16 84.03
N GLN A 44 109.89 93.15 84.87
CA GLN A 44 108.57 93.26 85.48
C GLN A 44 107.47 93.52 84.43
N GLY A 45 107.82 94.14 83.29
CA GLY A 45 106.93 94.31 82.15
C GLY A 45 106.65 92.99 81.42
N ALA A 46 107.69 92.19 81.17
CA ALA A 46 107.52 90.86 80.58
C ALA A 46 106.71 89.92 81.48
N PHE A 47 106.94 89.95 82.80
CA PHE A 47 106.17 89.12 83.74
C PHE A 47 104.69 89.52 83.79
N THR A 48 104.36 90.81 83.72
CA THR A 48 102.95 91.25 83.70
C THR A 48 102.26 90.97 82.36
N GLN A 49 102.96 91.09 81.23
CA GLN A 49 102.45 90.64 79.93
C GLN A 49 102.24 89.12 79.89
N TYR A 50 103.25 88.32 80.24
CA TYR A 50 103.10 86.86 80.31
C TYR A 50 102.05 86.41 81.31
N ALA A 51 101.87 87.08 82.46
CA ALA A 51 100.82 86.75 83.41
C ALA A 51 99.41 87.13 82.91
N ALA A 52 99.28 88.22 82.15
CA ALA A 52 98.02 88.59 81.49
C ALA A 52 97.69 87.64 80.33
N GLU A 53 98.70 87.25 79.55
CA GLU A 53 98.59 86.30 78.44
C GLU A 53 98.33 84.87 78.93
N LEU A 54 98.94 84.45 80.04
CA LEU A 54 98.59 83.21 80.75
C LEU A 54 97.17 83.23 81.29
N ARG A 55 96.71 84.33 81.91
CA ARG A 55 95.31 84.44 82.37
C ARG A 55 94.34 84.37 81.20
N ARG A 56 94.64 85.08 80.10
CA ARG A 56 93.85 85.01 78.87
C ARG A 56 93.85 83.61 78.26
N LEU A 57 94.99 82.92 78.21
CA LEU A 57 95.07 81.53 77.76
C LEU A 57 94.33 80.57 78.70
N ILE A 58 94.30 80.83 80.01
CA ILE A 58 93.52 80.04 80.98
C ILE A 58 92.01 80.33 80.83
N GLU A 59 91.61 81.56 80.52
CA GLU A 59 90.21 81.91 80.22
C GLU A 59 89.76 81.37 78.85
N GLU A 60 90.58 81.49 77.80
CA GLU A 60 90.32 80.89 76.48
C GLU A 60 90.33 79.35 76.54
N ALA A 61 91.22 78.74 77.33
CA ALA A 61 91.18 77.30 77.60
C ALA A 61 90.00 76.91 78.52
N GLY A 62 89.54 77.79 79.41
CA GLY A 62 88.32 77.61 80.21
C GLY A 62 87.06 77.64 79.36
N LEU A 63 86.97 78.57 78.40
CA LEU A 63 85.93 78.64 77.39
C LEU A 63 86.02 77.47 76.40
N GLY A 64 87.24 77.05 76.04
CA GLY A 64 87.48 75.87 75.20
C GLY A 64 87.12 74.56 75.88
N THR A 65 87.41 74.40 77.19
CA THR A 65 87.05 73.20 77.96
C THR A 65 85.56 73.16 78.28
N THR A 66 84.92 74.28 78.58
CA THR A 66 83.44 74.33 78.71
C THR A 66 82.75 74.07 77.36
N GLY A 67 83.28 74.59 76.25
CA GLY A 67 82.82 74.26 74.90
C GLY A 67 83.01 72.78 74.52
N LEU A 68 84.16 72.18 74.86
CA LEU A 68 84.42 70.75 74.66
C LEU A 68 83.54 69.86 75.56
N LEU A 69 83.26 70.27 76.80
CA LEU A 69 82.34 69.56 77.69
C LEU A 69 80.90 69.64 77.18
N ALA A 70 80.47 70.80 76.65
CA ALA A 70 79.18 70.94 76.00
C ALA A 70 79.09 70.05 74.74
N ALA A 71 80.08 70.11 73.85
CA ALA A 71 80.13 69.28 72.65
C ALA A 71 80.21 67.77 72.97
N ALA A 72 80.89 67.37 74.06
CA ALA A 72 80.92 65.99 74.53
C ALA A 72 79.58 65.55 75.14
N ALA A 73 78.87 66.44 75.84
CA ALA A 73 77.52 66.20 76.35
C ALA A 73 76.52 66.07 75.19
N ASP A 74 76.59 66.95 74.18
CA ASP A 74 75.77 66.90 72.98
C ASP A 74 76.06 65.64 72.15
N ALA A 75 77.33 65.27 71.97
CA ALA A 75 77.71 64.01 71.33
C ALA A 75 77.22 62.78 72.12
N GLY A 76 77.22 62.85 73.45
CA GLY A 76 76.61 61.86 74.33
C GLY A 76 75.10 61.75 74.11
N ALA A 77 74.40 62.88 74.11
CA ALA A 77 72.96 62.94 73.86
C ALA A 77 72.58 62.43 72.46
N VAL A 78 73.34 62.80 71.42
CA VAL A 78 73.15 62.29 70.04
C VAL A 78 73.44 60.80 69.97
N ARG A 79 74.50 60.29 70.60
CA ARG A 79 74.81 58.86 70.65
C ARG A 79 73.70 58.07 71.35
N ASP A 80 73.20 58.58 72.47
CA ASP A 80 72.20 57.88 73.27
C ASP A 80 70.81 57.97 72.60
N ALA A 81 70.48 59.08 71.94
CA ALA A 81 69.32 59.21 71.06
C ALA A 81 69.40 58.26 69.84
N LEU A 82 70.57 58.14 69.18
CA LEU A 82 70.78 57.17 68.10
C LEU A 82 70.65 55.73 68.60
N ARG A 83 71.13 55.43 69.81
CA ARG A 83 71.00 54.12 70.44
C ARG A 83 69.55 53.79 70.80
N GLU A 84 68.80 54.77 71.29
CA GLU A 84 67.36 54.65 71.55
C GLU A 84 66.56 54.48 70.25
N LEU A 85 66.90 55.24 69.20
CA LEU A 85 66.25 55.18 67.89
C LEU A 85 66.55 53.86 67.17
N ALA A 86 67.79 53.35 67.26
CA ALA A 86 68.15 52.01 66.84
C ALA A 86 67.40 50.93 67.64
N GLY A 87 67.32 51.06 68.97
CA GLY A 87 66.52 50.18 69.83
C GLY A 87 65.02 50.19 69.52
N LYS A 88 64.48 51.31 69.02
CA LYS A 88 63.10 51.44 68.52
C LYS A 88 62.92 50.95 67.08
N ALA A 89 63.99 50.93 66.27
CA ALA A 89 63.98 50.50 64.87
C ALA A 89 64.19 48.98 64.72
N GLN A 90 65.08 48.38 65.50
CA GLN A 90 65.37 46.95 65.47
C GLN A 90 64.10 46.06 65.56
N PRO A 91 63.19 46.22 66.55
CA PRO A 91 61.97 45.41 66.61
C PRO A 91 61.01 45.66 65.44
N LYS A 92 61.09 46.83 64.76
CA LYS A 92 60.33 47.09 63.53
C LYS A 92 60.94 46.35 62.33
N LEU A 93 62.27 46.29 62.24
CA LEU A 93 62.97 45.50 61.23
C LEU A 93 62.74 44.00 61.44
N ASP A 94 62.80 43.50 62.68
CA ASP A 94 62.51 42.10 63.03
C ASP A 94 61.02 41.74 62.80
N ALA A 95 60.11 42.72 62.92
CA ALA A 95 58.69 42.55 62.55
C ALA A 95 58.50 42.57 61.03
N ALA A 96 59.18 43.46 60.31
CA ALA A 96 59.13 43.55 58.85
C ALA A 96 59.73 42.29 58.18
N GLY A 97 60.86 41.77 58.69
CA GLY A 97 61.44 40.52 58.23
C GLY A 97 60.51 39.33 58.44
N ARG A 98 59.89 39.21 59.61
CA ARG A 98 58.85 38.18 59.87
C ARG A 98 57.63 38.34 58.97
N ALA A 99 57.22 39.58 58.66
CA ALA A 99 56.13 39.84 57.71
C ALA A 99 56.52 39.44 56.28
N LEU A 100 57.75 39.71 55.85
CA LEU A 100 58.30 39.30 54.56
C LEU A 100 58.32 37.78 54.41
N SER A 101 58.91 37.04 55.35
CA SER A 101 58.91 35.57 55.28
C SER A 101 57.49 34.97 55.36
N ALA A 102 56.56 35.62 56.07
CA ALA A 102 55.15 35.24 56.05
C ALA A 102 54.46 35.52 54.70
N LEU A 103 54.86 36.57 53.98
CA LEU A 103 54.39 36.87 52.62
C LEU A 103 54.99 35.90 51.59
N GLU A 104 56.28 35.58 51.67
CA GLU A 104 56.94 34.58 50.82
C GLU A 104 56.32 33.19 50.99
N ALA A 105 56.10 32.76 52.24
CA ALA A 105 55.40 31.50 52.53
C ALA A 105 53.96 31.50 52.01
N ARG A 106 53.28 32.67 52.01
CA ARG A 106 51.94 32.82 51.44
C ARG A 106 51.95 32.75 49.91
N ALA A 107 52.91 33.38 49.24
CA ALA A 107 53.09 33.33 47.79
C ALA A 107 53.37 31.89 47.32
N ALA A 108 54.34 31.20 47.94
CA ALA A 108 54.64 29.81 47.62
C ALA A 108 53.49 28.83 47.93
N GLU A 109 52.52 29.20 48.77
CA GLU A 109 51.29 28.44 48.97
C GLU A 109 50.22 28.78 47.90
N ALA A 110 50.15 30.04 47.46
CA ALA A 110 49.29 30.48 46.36
C ALA A 110 49.70 29.86 45.01
N ASP A 111 51.01 29.81 44.71
CA ASP A 111 51.54 29.12 43.52
C ASP A 111 51.16 27.63 43.53
N ARG A 112 51.22 26.98 44.71
CA ARG A 112 50.82 25.58 44.87
C ARG A 112 49.31 25.36 44.77
N SER A 113 48.46 26.34 45.12
CA SER A 113 47.02 26.25 44.83
C SER A 113 46.73 26.50 43.35
N LEU A 114 47.39 27.46 42.71
CA LEU A 114 47.28 27.74 41.27
C LEU A 114 47.68 26.52 40.44
N GLN A 115 48.79 25.86 40.77
CA GLN A 115 49.23 24.63 40.10
C GLN A 115 48.16 23.52 40.21
N ARG A 116 47.63 23.27 41.41
CA ARG A 116 46.56 22.28 41.61
C ARG A 116 45.27 22.66 40.88
N ALA A 117 44.96 23.95 40.79
CA ALA A 117 43.79 24.44 40.10
C ALA A 117 43.94 24.25 38.57
N ALA A 118 45.13 24.48 38.02
CA ALA A 118 45.47 24.16 36.64
C ALA A 118 45.39 22.64 36.37
N ASP A 119 45.93 21.80 37.25
CA ASP A 119 45.82 20.34 37.16
C ASP A 119 44.35 19.87 37.20
N LEU A 120 43.52 20.49 38.05
CA LEU A 120 42.09 20.20 38.14
C LEU A 120 41.33 20.63 36.87
N VAL A 121 41.60 21.82 36.32
CA VAL A 121 41.02 22.26 35.03
C VAL A 121 41.41 21.30 33.92
N GLY A 122 42.69 20.93 33.80
CA GLY A 122 43.15 19.93 32.83
C GLY A 122 42.45 18.57 33.01
N SER A 123 42.16 18.15 34.25
CA SER A 123 41.40 16.93 34.52
C SER A 123 39.91 17.04 34.14
N ILE A 124 39.32 18.23 34.24
CA ILE A 124 37.94 18.51 33.81
C ILE A 124 37.87 18.49 32.28
N ASP A 125 38.80 19.14 31.59
CA ASP A 125 38.86 19.16 30.13
C ASP A 125 39.08 17.74 29.55
N GLN A 126 39.95 16.95 30.17
CA GLN A 126 40.14 15.53 29.80
C GLN A 126 38.86 14.71 29.99
N ARG A 127 38.10 14.94 31.09
CA ARG A 127 36.83 14.25 31.34
C ARG A 127 35.73 14.72 30.39
N ALA A 128 35.67 16.01 30.06
CA ALA A 128 34.75 16.56 29.07
C ALA A 128 35.03 15.98 27.67
N ALA A 129 36.30 15.91 27.26
CA ALA A 129 36.71 15.29 26.01
C ALA A 129 36.51 13.76 25.98
N ALA A 130 36.54 13.08 27.13
CA ALA A 130 36.16 11.67 27.23
C ALA A 130 34.63 11.48 27.08
N ALA A 131 33.84 12.28 27.81
CA ALA A 131 32.38 12.24 27.74
C ALA A 131 31.84 12.61 26.36
N ALA A 132 32.44 13.59 25.68
CA ALA A 132 32.08 13.97 24.32
C ALA A 132 32.30 12.80 23.33
N ARG A 133 33.46 12.12 23.41
CA ARG A 133 33.76 10.94 22.59
C ARG A 133 32.84 9.76 22.90
N GLU A 134 32.45 9.56 24.15
CA GLU A 134 31.49 8.51 24.51
C GLU A 134 30.06 8.83 23.99
N LEU A 135 29.63 10.08 24.07
CA LEU A 135 28.35 10.53 23.51
C LEU A 135 28.33 10.40 21.98
N GLU A 136 29.41 10.77 21.30
CA GLU A 136 29.55 10.63 19.84
C GLU A 136 29.54 9.16 19.41
N ALA A 137 30.24 8.28 20.15
CA ALA A 137 30.22 6.83 19.92
C ALA A 137 28.80 6.23 20.11
N ARG A 138 28.10 6.60 21.19
CA ARG A 138 26.71 6.17 21.44
C ARG A 138 25.73 6.71 20.39
N ALA A 139 25.94 7.94 19.91
CA ALA A 139 25.13 8.51 18.83
C ALA A 139 25.35 7.77 17.50
N ALA A 140 26.59 7.42 17.17
CA ALA A 140 26.92 6.60 16.00
C ALA A 140 26.32 5.18 16.09
N GLU A 141 26.40 4.53 17.26
CA GLU A 141 25.76 3.23 17.51
C GLU A 141 24.23 3.30 17.37
N ALA A 142 23.60 4.35 17.90
CA ALA A 142 22.16 4.57 17.75
C ALA A 142 21.76 4.81 16.28
N ALA A 143 22.55 5.59 15.53
CA ALA A 143 22.33 5.82 14.10
C ALA A 143 22.47 4.52 13.28
N GLN A 144 23.47 3.68 13.57
CA GLN A 144 23.63 2.36 12.94
C GLN A 144 22.45 1.43 13.24
N ARG A 145 21.95 1.40 14.49
CA ARG A 145 20.75 0.63 14.84
C ARG A 145 19.51 1.12 14.10
N LEU A 146 19.32 2.43 14.00
CA LEU A 146 18.23 3.04 13.23
C LEU A 146 18.28 2.67 11.74
N ALA A 147 19.47 2.74 11.12
CA ALA A 147 19.67 2.31 9.74
C ALA A 147 19.33 0.81 9.55
N GLY A 148 19.81 -0.06 10.44
CA GLY A 148 19.51 -1.50 10.38
C GLY A 148 18.02 -1.82 10.54
N VAL A 149 17.29 -1.08 11.40
CA VAL A 149 15.83 -1.22 11.54
C VAL A 149 15.10 -0.73 10.27
N GLN A 150 15.58 0.35 9.63
CA GLN A 150 15.03 0.84 8.36
C GLN A 150 15.26 -0.15 7.21
N GLU A 151 16.45 -0.74 7.10
CA GLU A 151 16.78 -1.75 6.09
C GLU A 151 15.96 -3.04 6.31
N ALA A 152 15.84 -3.52 7.55
CA ALA A 152 15.01 -4.68 7.89
C ALA A 152 13.52 -4.43 7.62
N GLY A 153 13.02 -3.23 7.95
CA GLY A 153 11.64 -2.82 7.65
C GLY A 153 11.37 -2.76 6.15
N ARG A 154 12.31 -2.21 5.37
CA ARG A 154 12.23 -2.17 3.91
C ARG A 154 12.24 -3.58 3.30
N ALA A 155 13.14 -4.46 3.74
CA ALA A 155 13.19 -5.85 3.29
C ALA A 155 11.89 -6.61 3.61
N LYS A 156 11.29 -6.39 4.79
CA LYS A 156 9.99 -6.98 5.17
C LYS A 156 8.85 -6.47 4.27
N LEU A 157 8.85 -5.19 3.90
CA LEU A 157 7.88 -4.61 2.95
C LEU A 157 8.06 -5.16 1.53
N GLU A 158 9.29 -5.26 1.03
CA GLU A 158 9.60 -5.82 -0.29
C GLU A 158 9.20 -7.32 -0.36
N ALA A 159 9.43 -8.09 0.70
CA ALA A 159 8.99 -9.49 0.81
C ALA A 159 7.46 -9.65 0.86
N LEU A 160 6.75 -8.79 1.61
CA LEU A 160 5.29 -8.75 1.62
C LEU A 160 4.72 -8.38 0.25
N HIS A 161 5.33 -7.40 -0.43
CA HIS A 161 4.94 -7.01 -1.78
C HIS A 161 5.08 -8.18 -2.77
N ALA A 162 6.25 -8.83 -2.80
CA ALA A 162 6.48 -10.01 -3.64
C ALA A 162 5.50 -11.15 -3.35
N THR A 163 5.19 -11.41 -2.08
CA THR A 163 4.20 -12.41 -1.67
C THR A 163 2.78 -12.04 -2.15
N SER A 164 2.43 -10.75 -2.08
CA SER A 164 1.13 -10.26 -2.56
C SER A 164 0.99 -10.32 -4.09
N GLU A 165 2.04 -9.96 -4.84
CA GLU A 165 2.08 -10.13 -6.30
C GLU A 165 1.91 -11.60 -6.70
N GLU A 166 2.60 -12.51 -6.02
CA GLU A 166 2.53 -13.94 -6.32
C GLU A 166 1.13 -14.51 -6.03
N ARG A 167 0.51 -14.12 -4.91
CA ARG A 167 -0.90 -14.48 -4.62
C ARG A 167 -1.85 -13.92 -5.69
N LEU A 168 -1.64 -12.68 -6.16
CA LEU A 168 -2.45 -12.07 -7.23
C LEU A 168 -2.26 -12.79 -8.58
N ARG A 169 -1.02 -13.17 -8.95
CA ARG A 169 -0.74 -13.98 -10.15
C ARG A 169 -1.41 -15.35 -10.07
N GLN A 170 -1.38 -16.00 -8.91
CA GLN A 170 -2.04 -17.29 -8.71
C GLN A 170 -3.58 -17.19 -8.80
N LEU A 171 -4.18 -16.12 -8.26
CA LEU A 171 -5.61 -15.86 -8.41
C LEU A 171 -5.99 -15.57 -9.87
N ALA A 172 -5.22 -14.75 -10.58
CA ALA A 172 -5.43 -14.47 -12.00
C ALA A 172 -5.34 -15.75 -12.85
N GLN A 173 -4.34 -16.61 -12.62
CA GLN A 173 -4.23 -17.90 -13.30
C GLN A 173 -5.37 -18.88 -12.98
N ARG A 174 -5.92 -18.85 -11.76
CA ARG A 174 -7.12 -19.64 -11.42
C ARG A 174 -8.34 -19.14 -12.16
N PHE A 175 -8.57 -17.83 -12.16
CA PHE A 175 -9.68 -17.21 -12.87
C PHE A 175 -9.61 -17.47 -14.38
N GLU A 176 -8.43 -17.35 -14.99
CA GLU A 176 -8.22 -17.66 -16.41
C GLU A 176 -8.51 -19.14 -16.73
N ARG A 177 -8.09 -20.08 -15.87
CA ARG A 177 -8.40 -21.51 -16.04
C ARG A 177 -9.90 -21.80 -15.88
N GLU A 178 -10.57 -21.17 -14.92
CA GLU A 178 -12.01 -21.31 -14.73
C GLU A 178 -12.79 -20.71 -15.92
N GLN A 179 -12.37 -19.56 -16.43
CA GLN A 179 -12.93 -18.97 -17.65
C GLN A 179 -12.74 -19.89 -18.87
N GLN A 180 -11.52 -20.39 -19.10
CA GLN A 180 -11.25 -21.34 -20.19
C GLN A 180 -12.07 -22.65 -20.06
N ALA A 181 -12.27 -23.14 -18.83
CA ALA A 181 -13.09 -24.31 -18.57
C ALA A 181 -14.59 -24.04 -18.83
N LEU A 182 -15.09 -22.85 -18.49
CA LEU A 182 -16.46 -22.41 -18.80
C LEU A 182 -16.65 -22.24 -20.31
N GLU A 183 -15.74 -21.56 -21.01
CA GLU A 183 -15.76 -21.39 -22.46
C GLU A 183 -15.74 -22.75 -23.19
N ALA A 184 -14.91 -23.69 -22.74
CA ALA A 184 -14.88 -25.06 -23.26
C ALA A 184 -16.20 -25.80 -23.00
N ALA A 185 -16.80 -25.65 -21.81
CA ALA A 185 -18.09 -26.26 -21.48
C ALA A 185 -19.24 -25.67 -22.31
N PHE A 186 -19.26 -24.35 -22.53
CA PHE A 186 -20.22 -23.68 -23.42
C PHE A 186 -20.05 -24.15 -24.87
N ALA A 187 -18.82 -24.20 -25.39
CA ALA A 187 -18.54 -24.68 -26.73
C ALA A 187 -18.91 -26.17 -26.92
N GLN A 188 -18.72 -27.00 -25.90
CA GLN A 188 -19.23 -28.38 -25.90
C GLN A 188 -20.77 -28.39 -25.94
N ARG A 189 -21.43 -27.63 -25.07
CA ARG A 189 -22.89 -27.61 -24.98
C ARG A 189 -23.54 -27.08 -26.25
N GLU A 190 -22.93 -26.10 -26.90
CA GLU A 190 -23.38 -25.60 -28.20
C GLU A 190 -23.26 -26.68 -29.30
N ARG A 191 -22.16 -27.44 -29.33
CA ARG A 191 -22.01 -28.58 -30.27
C ARG A 191 -23.05 -29.66 -30.00
N GLU A 192 -23.33 -29.97 -28.73
CA GLU A 192 -24.39 -30.92 -28.36
C GLU A 192 -25.77 -30.46 -28.85
N LEU A 193 -26.13 -29.18 -28.64
CA LEU A 193 -27.41 -28.61 -29.06
C LEU A 193 -27.53 -28.53 -30.59
N ARG A 194 -26.46 -28.15 -31.30
CA ARG A 194 -26.43 -28.18 -32.78
C ARG A 194 -26.62 -29.61 -33.30
N ALA A 195 -25.86 -30.58 -32.76
CA ALA A 195 -26.01 -31.98 -33.15
C ALA A 195 -27.37 -32.59 -32.79
N GLN A 196 -28.06 -32.07 -31.77
CA GLN A 196 -29.46 -32.41 -31.49
C GLN A 196 -30.41 -31.77 -32.51
N GLY A 197 -30.20 -30.50 -32.87
CA GLY A 197 -30.92 -29.80 -33.94
C GLY A 197 -30.81 -30.53 -35.28
N ASP A 198 -29.59 -30.85 -35.73
CA ASP A 198 -29.33 -31.55 -36.99
C ASP A 198 -30.06 -32.92 -37.04
N ARG A 199 -30.12 -33.65 -35.92
CA ARG A 199 -30.85 -34.92 -35.82
C ARG A 199 -32.36 -34.72 -35.92
N VAL A 200 -32.91 -33.69 -35.28
CA VAL A 200 -34.34 -33.36 -35.35
C VAL A 200 -34.70 -32.89 -36.76
N GLU A 201 -33.90 -32.03 -37.39
CA GLU A 201 -34.11 -31.60 -38.77
C GLU A 201 -34.05 -32.79 -39.75
N THR A 202 -33.06 -33.67 -39.60
CA THR A 202 -32.95 -34.88 -40.43
C THR A 202 -34.16 -35.79 -40.25
N ALA A 203 -34.59 -36.05 -39.02
CA ALA A 203 -35.76 -36.88 -38.73
C ALA A 203 -37.07 -36.26 -39.28
N LEU A 204 -37.24 -34.94 -39.17
CA LEU A 204 -38.38 -34.22 -39.75
C LEU A 204 -38.35 -34.26 -41.29
N ARG A 205 -37.17 -34.17 -41.89
CA ARG A 205 -36.99 -34.29 -43.34
C ARG A 205 -37.32 -35.71 -43.82
N GLU A 206 -36.81 -36.74 -43.16
CA GLU A 206 -37.15 -38.14 -43.46
C GLU A 206 -38.65 -38.40 -43.31
N GLN A 207 -39.28 -37.89 -42.23
CA GLN A 207 -40.72 -38.03 -42.00
C GLN A 207 -41.55 -37.28 -43.06
N THR A 208 -41.15 -36.07 -43.45
CA THR A 208 -41.85 -35.31 -44.50
C THR A 208 -41.66 -35.93 -45.88
N GLU A 209 -40.47 -36.44 -46.22
CA GLU A 209 -40.24 -37.23 -47.43
C GLU A 209 -41.06 -38.54 -47.44
N GLN A 210 -41.18 -39.23 -46.30
CA GLN A 210 -42.00 -40.43 -46.18
C GLN A 210 -43.49 -40.14 -46.36
N VAL A 211 -44.00 -39.05 -45.76
CA VAL A 211 -45.39 -38.58 -45.96
C VAL A 211 -45.61 -38.13 -47.42
N ALA A 212 -44.63 -37.48 -48.06
CA ALA A 212 -44.69 -37.10 -49.46
C ALA A 212 -44.73 -38.32 -50.40
N ARG A 213 -43.89 -39.33 -50.19
CA ARG A 213 -43.93 -40.59 -50.96
C ARG A 213 -45.27 -41.29 -50.78
N ARG A 214 -45.74 -41.45 -49.54
CA ARG A 214 -47.03 -42.08 -49.23
C ARG A 214 -48.24 -41.29 -49.76
N THR A 215 -48.16 -39.96 -49.89
CA THR A 215 -49.21 -39.16 -50.56
C THR A 215 -49.19 -39.36 -52.07
N LEU A 216 -48.02 -39.40 -52.71
CA LEU A 216 -47.89 -39.65 -54.15
C LEU A 216 -48.33 -41.07 -54.53
N GLU A 217 -47.96 -42.08 -53.73
CA GLU A 217 -48.42 -43.47 -53.90
C GLU A 217 -49.95 -43.58 -53.81
N LEU A 218 -50.57 -42.94 -52.81
CA LEU A 218 -52.02 -42.91 -52.68
C LEU A 218 -52.70 -42.14 -53.83
N LEU A 219 -52.11 -41.03 -54.30
CA LEU A 219 -52.62 -40.30 -55.47
C LEU A 219 -52.54 -41.14 -56.74
N ALA A 220 -51.44 -41.86 -56.97
CA ALA A 220 -51.28 -42.77 -58.09
C ALA A 220 -52.31 -43.93 -58.03
N GLN A 221 -52.52 -44.53 -56.86
CA GLN A 221 -53.56 -45.56 -56.66
C GLN A 221 -54.97 -45.01 -56.90
N CYS A 222 -55.26 -43.77 -56.49
CA CYS A 222 -56.54 -43.12 -56.78
C CYS A 222 -56.71 -42.81 -58.27
N GLN A 223 -55.65 -42.38 -58.96
CA GLN A 223 -55.64 -42.16 -60.41
C GLN A 223 -55.83 -43.47 -61.18
N GLU A 224 -55.13 -44.54 -60.82
CA GLU A 224 -55.28 -45.85 -61.45
C GLU A 224 -56.71 -46.40 -61.28
N LYS A 225 -57.29 -46.27 -60.08
CA LYS A 225 -58.71 -46.60 -59.83
C LYS A 225 -59.67 -45.70 -60.64
N ALA A 226 -59.36 -44.41 -60.79
CA ALA A 226 -60.17 -43.50 -61.59
C ALA A 226 -60.13 -43.86 -63.08
N ASP A 227 -58.94 -44.08 -63.63
CA ASP A 227 -58.74 -44.51 -65.03
C ASP A 227 -59.41 -45.87 -65.29
N GLU A 228 -59.30 -46.82 -64.36
CA GLU A 228 -59.93 -48.13 -64.49
C GLU A 228 -61.46 -48.03 -64.44
N THR A 229 -62.02 -47.20 -63.56
CA THR A 229 -63.48 -46.96 -63.56
C THR A 229 -63.94 -46.21 -64.81
N LEU A 230 -63.15 -45.27 -65.34
CA LEU A 230 -63.42 -44.62 -66.64
C LEU A 230 -63.42 -45.63 -67.79
N ARG A 231 -62.40 -46.50 -67.90
CA ARG A 231 -62.37 -47.58 -68.92
C ARG A 231 -63.57 -48.51 -68.80
N GLN A 232 -64.00 -48.86 -67.58
CA GLN A 232 -65.19 -49.68 -67.36
C GLN A 232 -66.48 -48.96 -67.77
N VAL A 233 -66.57 -47.65 -67.60
CA VAL A 233 -67.69 -46.83 -68.10
C VAL A 233 -67.65 -46.75 -69.63
N ASP A 234 -66.50 -46.42 -70.24
CA ASP A 234 -66.36 -46.33 -71.70
C ASP A 234 -66.64 -47.66 -72.41
N ALA A 235 -66.15 -48.78 -71.87
CA ALA A 235 -66.45 -50.11 -72.39
C ALA A 235 -67.96 -50.43 -72.31
N ARG A 236 -68.65 -49.99 -71.25
CA ARG A 236 -70.11 -50.14 -71.11
C ARG A 236 -70.90 -49.20 -72.02
N ILE A 237 -70.40 -47.98 -72.26
CA ILE A 237 -70.99 -47.05 -73.24
C ILE A 237 -70.82 -47.63 -74.66
N ALA A 238 -69.66 -48.19 -74.99
CA ALA A 238 -69.45 -48.87 -76.27
C ALA A 238 -70.40 -50.07 -76.42
N GLN A 239 -70.56 -50.90 -75.38
CA GLN A 239 -71.52 -52.02 -75.37
C GLN A 239 -72.98 -51.57 -75.51
N SER A 240 -73.40 -50.51 -74.80
CA SER A 240 -74.76 -49.99 -74.90
C SER A 240 -75.02 -49.31 -76.25
N TRP A 241 -74.00 -48.68 -76.85
CA TRP A 241 -74.09 -48.06 -78.18
C TRP A 241 -74.08 -49.09 -79.32
N THR A 242 -73.30 -50.18 -79.21
CA THR A 242 -73.43 -51.31 -80.14
C THR A 242 -74.80 -51.95 -80.05
N HIS A 243 -75.30 -52.18 -78.84
CA HIS A 243 -76.64 -52.75 -78.63
C HIS A 243 -77.75 -51.81 -79.14
N ALA A 244 -77.66 -50.51 -78.87
CA ALA A 244 -78.59 -49.51 -79.41
C ALA A 244 -78.56 -49.47 -80.94
N ASN A 245 -77.38 -49.58 -81.57
CA ASN A 245 -77.28 -49.67 -83.03
C ASN A 245 -77.84 -50.99 -83.59
N GLU A 246 -77.70 -52.12 -82.90
CA GLU A 246 -78.35 -53.37 -83.28
C GLU A 246 -79.88 -53.25 -83.20
N VAL A 247 -80.40 -52.62 -82.14
CA VAL A 247 -81.84 -52.31 -82.01
C VAL A 247 -82.28 -51.38 -83.13
N CYS A 248 -81.57 -50.28 -83.40
CA CYS A 248 -81.86 -49.36 -84.50
C CYS A 248 -81.84 -50.06 -85.86
N ARG A 249 -80.82 -50.88 -86.18
CA ARG A 249 -80.80 -51.67 -87.43
C ARG A 249 -81.93 -52.69 -87.50
N SER A 250 -82.34 -53.28 -86.38
CA SER A 250 -83.48 -54.20 -86.34
C SER A 250 -84.80 -53.47 -86.61
N LEU A 251 -84.94 -52.24 -86.11
CA LEU A 251 -86.05 -51.32 -86.34
C LEU A 251 -86.04 -50.78 -87.77
N GLU A 252 -84.89 -50.43 -88.33
CA GLU A 252 -84.73 -50.06 -89.74
C GLU A 252 -85.09 -51.23 -90.65
N ALA A 253 -84.56 -52.44 -90.40
CA ALA A 253 -84.93 -53.63 -91.16
C ALA A 253 -86.43 -54.00 -90.99
N ALA A 254 -87.05 -53.69 -89.85
CA ALA A 254 -88.51 -53.80 -89.67
C ALA A 254 -89.28 -52.69 -90.42
N SER A 255 -88.73 -51.48 -90.45
CA SER A 255 -89.26 -50.31 -91.15
C SER A 255 -89.18 -50.47 -92.66
N ASP A 256 -88.08 -51.01 -93.19
CA ASP A 256 -87.90 -51.33 -94.61
C ASP A 256 -88.75 -52.53 -95.03
N ARG A 257 -88.98 -53.52 -94.15
CA ARG A 257 -90.01 -54.55 -94.38
C ARG A 257 -91.41 -53.92 -94.43
N ALA A 258 -91.73 -52.99 -93.54
CA ALA A 258 -92.99 -52.24 -93.59
C ALA A 258 -93.09 -51.32 -94.81
N ARG A 259 -91.98 -50.70 -95.23
CA ARG A 259 -91.90 -49.80 -96.39
C ARG A 259 -91.88 -50.58 -97.71
N ALA A 260 -91.43 -51.82 -97.74
CA ALA A 260 -91.65 -52.75 -98.86
C ALA A 260 -93.13 -53.15 -98.96
N LEU A 261 -93.78 -53.44 -97.83
CA LEU A 261 -95.22 -53.72 -97.76
C LEU A 261 -96.10 -52.50 -98.12
N ILE A 262 -95.65 -51.28 -97.85
CA ILE A 262 -96.35 -50.03 -98.18
C ILE A 262 -95.96 -49.49 -99.58
N GLY A 263 -94.74 -49.74 -100.03
CA GLY A 263 -94.18 -49.27 -101.29
C GLY A 263 -94.64 -50.04 -102.53
N GLN A 264 -95.22 -51.23 -102.36
CA GLN A 264 -95.92 -51.96 -103.43
C GLN A 264 -97.28 -51.33 -103.83
N HIS A 265 -97.53 -50.08 -103.47
CA HIS A 265 -98.85 -49.43 -103.64
C HIS A 265 -98.84 -47.99 -104.19
N GLN A 266 -97.76 -47.49 -104.81
CA GLN A 266 -97.81 -46.14 -105.42
C GLN A 266 -96.81 -45.81 -106.56
N SER A 267 -96.91 -46.53 -107.68
CA SER A 267 -96.61 -46.08 -109.05
C SER A 267 -96.99 -47.23 -110.00
N ASP A 268 -97.76 -47.08 -111.07
CA ASP A 268 -98.03 -45.92 -111.93
C ASP A 268 -99.45 -46.02 -112.55
N PRO A 269 -100.31 -44.97 -112.59
CA PRO A 269 -101.71 -45.10 -113.00
C PRO A 269 -101.96 -44.66 -114.46
N ASN A 270 -101.51 -45.45 -115.46
CA ASN A 270 -102.07 -45.49 -116.84
C ASN A 270 -101.33 -46.51 -117.74
N ASP A 271 -101.83 -47.75 -117.85
CA ASP A 271 -102.36 -48.27 -119.14
C ASP A 271 -103.14 -49.60 -118.92
N PRO A 272 -104.15 -49.96 -119.75
CA PRO A 272 -105.14 -50.98 -119.41
C PRO A 272 -105.02 -52.33 -120.18
N THR A 273 -105.95 -53.25 -119.85
CA THR A 273 -106.20 -54.60 -120.42
C THR A 273 -105.28 -55.73 -119.91
N CYS A 274 -105.75 -56.93 -119.53
CA CYS A 274 -107.12 -57.48 -119.40
C CYS A 274 -107.11 -58.65 -118.36
N VAL A 275 -108.09 -58.76 -117.44
CA VAL A 275 -109.23 -59.72 -117.46
C VAL A 275 -108.83 -61.21 -117.47
N ALA A 276 -109.27 -62.12 -116.57
CA ALA A 276 -110.07 -62.04 -115.34
C ALA A 276 -109.99 -63.37 -114.53
N GLY A 277 -110.38 -63.37 -113.26
CA GLY A 277 -110.46 -64.59 -112.40
C GLY A 277 -110.99 -64.33 -110.99
N LEU A 278 -112.32 -64.39 -110.82
CA LEU A 278 -113.11 -64.29 -109.56
C LEU A 278 -112.91 -65.52 -108.63
N PRO A 279 -113.55 -65.60 -107.43
CA PRO A 279 -113.80 -64.59 -106.38
C PRO A 279 -113.47 -65.10 -104.94
N GLY A 280 -113.43 -64.23 -103.93
CA GLY A 280 -113.42 -64.65 -102.51
C GLY A 280 -113.37 -63.47 -101.54
N SER A 281 -114.34 -63.38 -100.62
CA SER A 281 -114.56 -62.22 -99.76
C SER A 281 -114.06 -62.38 -98.32
N THR A 282 -113.94 -61.22 -97.64
CA THR A 282 -113.75 -61.00 -96.19
C THR A 282 -112.32 -61.10 -95.62
N PRO A 283 -112.05 -60.42 -94.48
CA PRO A 283 -112.60 -59.15 -93.99
C PRO A 283 -111.52 -58.08 -93.81
N THR A 284 -111.94 -56.85 -93.52
CA THR A 284 -111.07 -55.80 -92.97
C THR A 284 -110.40 -56.30 -91.67
N PRO A 285 -109.06 -56.41 -91.57
CA PRO A 285 -108.43 -56.19 -90.30
C PRO A 285 -108.51 -54.69 -90.05
N ALA A 286 -109.46 -54.36 -89.18
CA ALA A 286 -109.34 -53.43 -88.07
C ALA A 286 -107.96 -52.75 -87.84
N HIS A 287 -107.97 -51.69 -87.03
CA HIS A 287 -106.89 -51.47 -86.08
C HIS A 287 -106.77 -52.71 -85.19
N SER A 288 -106.10 -53.74 -85.70
CA SER A 288 -106.08 -55.05 -85.09
C SER A 288 -105.50 -54.86 -83.71
N ILE A 289 -106.20 -55.39 -82.71
CA ILE A 289 -105.73 -55.37 -81.32
C ILE A 289 -104.33 -55.97 -81.26
N ALA A 290 -103.98 -56.91 -82.16
CA ALA A 290 -102.61 -57.41 -82.34
C ALA A 290 -101.58 -56.34 -82.78
N ALA A 291 -101.89 -55.43 -83.70
CA ALA A 291 -100.93 -54.41 -84.16
C ALA A 291 -100.77 -53.25 -83.15
N LEU A 292 -101.82 -52.95 -82.38
CA LEU A 292 -101.73 -52.05 -81.23
C LEU A 292 -101.06 -52.72 -80.03
N LEU A 293 -101.24 -54.04 -79.84
CA LEU A 293 -100.48 -54.85 -78.89
C LEU A 293 -99.00 -54.88 -79.26
N ASP A 294 -98.61 -55.23 -80.48
CA ASP A 294 -97.22 -55.20 -80.95
C ASP A 294 -96.54 -53.85 -80.68
N ARG A 295 -97.27 -52.74 -80.88
CA ARG A 295 -96.75 -51.39 -80.61
C ARG A 295 -96.71 -51.09 -79.11
N ALA A 296 -97.71 -51.50 -78.33
CA ALA A 296 -97.71 -51.37 -76.88
C ALA A 296 -96.63 -52.24 -76.22
N GLU A 297 -96.35 -53.41 -76.78
CA GLU A 297 -95.33 -54.36 -76.35
C GLU A 297 -93.92 -53.87 -76.70
N ARG A 298 -93.71 -53.26 -77.88
CA ARG A 298 -92.45 -52.55 -78.18
C ARG A 298 -92.26 -51.32 -77.29
N LEU A 299 -93.29 -50.50 -77.09
CA LEU A 299 -93.20 -49.38 -76.14
C LEU A 299 -93.00 -49.85 -74.69
N HIS A 300 -93.51 -51.02 -74.33
CA HIS A 300 -93.23 -51.66 -73.05
C HIS A 300 -91.77 -52.11 -72.98
N GLN A 301 -91.24 -52.78 -74.01
CA GLN A 301 -89.83 -53.17 -74.10
C GLN A 301 -88.89 -51.96 -74.06
N ASP A 302 -89.18 -50.89 -74.79
CA ASP A 302 -88.44 -49.62 -74.78
C ASP A 302 -88.51 -48.95 -73.38
N ALA A 303 -89.68 -48.96 -72.73
CA ALA A 303 -89.83 -48.47 -71.37
C ALA A 303 -89.07 -49.33 -70.36
N THR A 304 -89.11 -50.66 -70.47
CA THR A 304 -88.31 -51.58 -69.64
C THR A 304 -86.82 -51.35 -69.86
N PHE A 305 -86.38 -51.12 -71.10
CA PHE A 305 -84.98 -50.80 -71.41
C PHE A 305 -84.56 -49.45 -70.82
N ALA A 306 -85.40 -48.41 -70.92
CA ALA A 306 -85.15 -47.12 -70.29
C ALA A 306 -85.14 -47.20 -68.75
N ILE A 307 -86.03 -47.99 -68.14
CA ILE A 307 -86.02 -48.30 -66.71
C ILE A 307 -84.70 -48.98 -66.33
N ASN A 308 -84.27 -50.01 -67.07
CA ASN A 308 -83.00 -50.70 -66.84
C ASN A 308 -81.79 -49.75 -66.99
N GLN A 309 -81.80 -48.81 -67.93
CA GLN A 309 -80.74 -47.79 -68.04
C GLN A 309 -80.74 -46.82 -66.85
N ILE A 310 -81.92 -46.39 -66.38
CA ILE A 310 -82.05 -45.54 -65.19
C ILE A 310 -81.55 -46.28 -63.95
N GLU A 311 -81.82 -47.59 -63.82
CA GLU A 311 -81.26 -48.43 -62.75
C GLU A 311 -79.73 -48.54 -62.83
N VAL A 312 -79.15 -48.70 -64.03
CA VAL A 312 -77.68 -48.70 -64.22
C VAL A 312 -77.07 -47.36 -63.84
N ILE A 313 -77.65 -46.23 -64.28
CA ILE A 313 -77.17 -44.89 -63.92
C ILE A 313 -77.30 -44.64 -62.41
N ARG A 314 -78.39 -45.13 -61.79
CA ARG A 314 -78.57 -45.07 -60.34
C ARG A 314 -77.49 -45.87 -59.60
N LEU A 315 -77.22 -47.10 -60.04
CA LEU A 315 -76.16 -47.94 -59.47
C LEU A 315 -74.77 -47.29 -59.62
N GLN A 316 -74.51 -46.63 -60.76
CA GLN A 316 -73.28 -45.86 -60.99
C GLN A 316 -73.19 -44.63 -60.07
N ALA A 317 -74.28 -43.90 -59.87
CA ALA A 317 -74.32 -42.78 -58.93
C ALA A 317 -74.13 -43.23 -57.48
N GLU A 318 -74.69 -44.39 -57.10
CA GLU A 318 -74.48 -45.01 -55.79
C GLU A 318 -73.01 -45.48 -55.63
N GLN A 319 -72.38 -46.06 -56.67
CA GLN A 319 -70.96 -46.44 -56.67
C GLN A 319 -70.03 -45.22 -56.59
N ALA A 320 -70.27 -44.17 -57.38
CA ALA A 320 -69.50 -42.93 -57.34
C ALA A 320 -69.63 -42.21 -55.99
N ARG A 321 -70.83 -42.22 -55.39
CA ARG A 321 -71.06 -41.73 -54.03
C ARG A 321 -70.33 -42.58 -52.99
N GLY A 322 -70.22 -43.89 -53.20
CA GLY A 322 -69.39 -44.79 -52.40
C GLY A 322 -67.90 -44.42 -52.44
N MET A 323 -67.33 -44.27 -53.65
CA MET A 323 -65.91 -43.90 -53.83
C MET A 323 -65.59 -42.50 -53.27
N LEU A 324 -66.48 -41.52 -53.46
CA LEU A 324 -66.33 -40.20 -52.85
C LEU A 324 -66.44 -40.26 -51.32
N GLY A 325 -67.34 -41.09 -50.78
CA GLY A 325 -67.44 -41.34 -49.34
C GLY A 325 -66.18 -41.97 -48.76
N GLU A 326 -65.60 -42.95 -49.44
CA GLU A 326 -64.32 -43.57 -49.06
C GLU A 326 -63.18 -42.56 -49.13
N SER A 327 -63.08 -41.77 -50.21
CA SER A 327 -62.06 -40.72 -50.36
C SER A 327 -62.16 -39.61 -49.32
N ILE A 328 -63.39 -39.21 -48.95
CA ILE A 328 -63.63 -38.24 -47.86
C ILE A 328 -63.22 -38.84 -46.52
N ASN A 329 -63.55 -40.11 -46.22
CA ASN A 329 -63.11 -40.77 -45.00
C ASN A 329 -61.58 -40.91 -44.92
N VAL A 330 -60.90 -41.27 -46.01
CA VAL A 330 -59.43 -41.34 -46.09
C VAL A 330 -58.79 -39.95 -45.93
N SER A 331 -59.45 -38.90 -46.41
CA SER A 331 -59.00 -37.51 -46.22
C SER A 331 -59.20 -37.06 -44.77
N ALA A 332 -60.32 -37.43 -44.14
CA ALA A 332 -60.61 -37.12 -42.74
C ALA A 332 -59.60 -37.79 -41.79
N THR A 333 -59.36 -39.09 -41.92
CA THR A 333 -58.35 -39.79 -41.09
C THR A 333 -56.95 -39.22 -41.28
N LYS A 334 -56.62 -38.68 -42.46
CA LYS A 334 -55.34 -38.00 -42.71
C LYS A 334 -55.26 -36.62 -42.08
N ILE A 335 -56.37 -35.89 -41.99
CA ILE A 335 -56.46 -34.64 -41.22
C ILE A 335 -56.27 -34.95 -39.72
N ASP A 336 -56.81 -36.05 -39.22
CA ASP A 336 -56.59 -36.51 -37.86
C ASP A 336 -55.11 -36.91 -37.60
N GLU A 337 -54.48 -37.67 -38.52
CA GLU A 337 -53.05 -38.00 -38.44
C GLU A 337 -52.14 -36.76 -38.43
N LEU A 338 -52.45 -35.76 -39.27
CA LEU A 338 -51.71 -34.49 -39.32
C LEU A 338 -51.93 -33.65 -38.06
N SER A 339 -53.15 -33.64 -37.51
CA SER A 339 -53.49 -32.95 -36.27
C SER A 339 -52.74 -33.57 -35.08
N ALA A 340 -52.75 -34.89 -34.95
CA ALA A 340 -51.98 -35.61 -33.94
C ALA A 340 -50.45 -35.42 -34.07
N THR A 341 -49.97 -35.23 -35.31
CA THR A 341 -48.56 -34.90 -35.55
C THR A 341 -48.24 -33.46 -35.13
N ALA A 342 -49.11 -32.49 -35.42
CA ALA A 342 -48.96 -31.11 -34.99
C ALA A 342 -49.00 -30.96 -33.45
N GLU A 343 -49.87 -31.69 -32.77
CA GLU A 343 -49.90 -31.76 -31.30
C GLU A 343 -48.60 -32.33 -30.72
N ARG A 344 -48.06 -33.41 -31.31
CA ARG A 344 -46.77 -33.98 -30.91
C ARG A 344 -45.62 -32.98 -31.10
N LEU A 345 -45.59 -32.26 -32.22
CA LEU A 345 -44.56 -31.24 -32.48
C LEU A 345 -44.66 -30.08 -31.48
N ARG A 346 -45.88 -29.62 -31.15
CA ARG A 346 -46.10 -28.62 -30.10
C ARG A 346 -45.55 -29.12 -28.75
N GLY A 347 -45.84 -30.35 -28.36
CA GLY A 347 -45.32 -30.93 -27.11
C GLY A 347 -43.78 -31.00 -27.06
N VAL A 348 -43.11 -31.28 -28.19
CA VAL A 348 -41.63 -31.25 -28.27
C VAL A 348 -41.09 -29.82 -28.16
N ILE A 349 -41.75 -28.83 -28.77
CA ILE A 349 -41.37 -27.42 -28.67
C ILE A 349 -41.55 -26.89 -27.24
N ASP A 350 -42.65 -27.25 -26.58
CA ASP A 350 -42.92 -26.90 -25.18
C ASP A 350 -41.85 -27.52 -24.26
N GLN A 351 -41.55 -28.81 -24.43
CA GLN A 351 -40.49 -29.50 -23.68
C GLN A 351 -39.09 -28.88 -23.90
N ALA A 352 -38.76 -28.50 -25.14
CA ALA A 352 -37.50 -27.83 -25.46
C ALA A 352 -37.43 -26.42 -24.83
N SER A 353 -38.55 -25.70 -24.80
CA SER A 353 -38.67 -24.38 -24.17
C SER A 353 -38.49 -24.45 -22.66
N ASP A 354 -39.06 -25.47 -22.01
CA ASP A 354 -38.90 -25.69 -20.58
C ASP A 354 -37.46 -26.12 -20.23
N LEU A 355 -36.83 -26.98 -21.04
CA LEU A 355 -35.40 -27.31 -20.89
C LEU A 355 -34.48 -26.09 -21.05
N ALA A 356 -34.84 -25.13 -21.91
CA ALA A 356 -34.11 -23.88 -22.08
C ALA A 356 -34.25 -22.98 -20.84
N ARG A 357 -35.47 -22.82 -20.30
CA ARG A 357 -35.73 -22.09 -19.04
C ARG A 357 -35.00 -22.71 -17.85
N ASP A 358 -35.00 -24.03 -17.74
CA ASP A 358 -34.26 -24.79 -16.72
C ASP A 358 -32.74 -24.55 -16.81
N ALA A 359 -32.20 -24.46 -18.03
CA ALA A 359 -30.79 -24.16 -18.25
C ALA A 359 -30.45 -22.71 -17.86
N GLU A 360 -31.29 -21.74 -18.25
CA GLU A 360 -31.16 -20.33 -17.88
C GLU A 360 -31.19 -20.13 -16.36
N ALA A 361 -32.17 -20.76 -15.68
CA ALA A 361 -32.28 -20.72 -14.22
C ALA A 361 -31.04 -21.32 -13.52
N ARG A 362 -30.47 -22.41 -14.03
CA ARG A 362 -29.23 -23.01 -13.49
C ARG A 362 -27.99 -22.14 -13.74
N ILE A 363 -27.93 -21.42 -14.86
CA ILE A 363 -26.85 -20.47 -15.14
C ILE A 363 -26.94 -19.28 -14.17
N ALA A 364 -28.13 -18.71 -13.98
CA ALA A 364 -28.36 -17.64 -13.01
C ALA A 364 -28.01 -18.09 -11.58
N GLN A 365 -28.45 -19.28 -11.15
CA GLN A 365 -28.11 -19.84 -9.84
C GLN A 365 -26.60 -19.98 -9.64
N ARG A 366 -25.86 -20.49 -10.65
CA ARG A 366 -24.39 -20.62 -10.58
C ARG A 366 -23.69 -19.27 -10.58
N HIS A 367 -24.23 -18.27 -11.28
CA HIS A 367 -23.70 -16.91 -11.24
C HIS A 367 -23.82 -16.30 -9.84
N ASP A 368 -25.00 -16.40 -9.22
CA ASP A 368 -25.24 -15.96 -7.83
C ASP A 368 -24.36 -16.71 -6.82
N GLU A 369 -24.18 -18.03 -7.00
CA GLU A 369 -23.32 -18.85 -6.15
C GLU A 369 -21.85 -18.42 -6.28
N ALA A 370 -21.35 -18.23 -7.51
CA ALA A 370 -20.00 -17.72 -7.75
C ALA A 370 -19.80 -16.32 -7.17
N GLN A 371 -20.77 -15.40 -7.33
CA GLN A 371 -20.72 -14.08 -6.70
C GLN A 371 -20.62 -14.18 -5.17
N ARG A 372 -21.43 -15.04 -4.52
CA ARG A 372 -21.38 -15.23 -3.06
C ARG A 372 -20.06 -15.82 -2.59
N VAL A 373 -19.53 -16.82 -3.30
CA VAL A 373 -18.24 -17.45 -2.99
C VAL A 373 -17.07 -16.47 -3.14
N LEU A 374 -17.13 -15.54 -4.10
CA LEU A 374 -16.10 -14.52 -4.32
C LEU A 374 -16.24 -13.28 -3.42
N ALA A 375 -17.46 -12.91 -3.00
CA ALA A 375 -17.71 -11.75 -2.16
C ALA A 375 -17.01 -11.84 -0.80
N GLY A 376 -17.09 -13.00 -0.12
CA GLY A 376 -16.45 -13.22 1.19
C GLY A 376 -14.93 -13.01 1.18
N PRO A 377 -14.17 -13.70 0.30
CA PRO A 377 -12.74 -13.47 0.12
C PRO A 377 -12.37 -12.04 -0.28
N ALA A 378 -13.15 -11.39 -1.15
CA ALA A 378 -12.92 -10.00 -1.54
C ALA A 378 -13.10 -9.04 -0.37
N GLU A 379 -14.15 -9.21 0.44
CA GLU A 379 -14.38 -8.43 1.65
C GLU A 379 -13.27 -8.68 2.69
N ALA A 380 -12.89 -9.93 2.92
CA ALA A 380 -11.79 -10.29 3.82
C ALA A 380 -10.45 -9.67 3.38
N MET A 381 -10.11 -9.71 2.08
CA MET A 381 -8.92 -9.05 1.55
C MET A 381 -9.00 -7.52 1.72
N SER A 382 -10.17 -6.91 1.54
CA SER A 382 -10.36 -5.47 1.79
C SER A 382 -10.20 -5.12 3.27
N GLN A 383 -10.70 -5.95 4.19
CA GLN A 383 -10.53 -5.77 5.62
C GLN A 383 -9.06 -5.91 6.05
N ILE A 384 -8.33 -6.90 5.50
CA ILE A 384 -6.88 -7.07 5.75
C ILE A 384 -6.10 -5.86 5.22
N ALA A 385 -6.38 -5.40 3.99
CA ALA A 385 -5.73 -4.23 3.41
C ALA A 385 -5.96 -2.97 4.26
N GLU A 386 -7.18 -2.77 4.76
CA GLU A 386 -7.53 -1.65 5.64
C GLU A 386 -6.83 -1.75 7.01
N GLN A 387 -6.76 -2.95 7.60
CA GLN A 387 -5.99 -3.16 8.84
C GLN A 387 -4.49 -2.87 8.64
N ILE A 388 -3.89 -3.30 7.53
CA ILE A 388 -2.49 -2.99 7.19
C ILE A 388 -2.30 -1.47 7.03
N ARG A 389 -3.23 -0.79 6.34
CA ARG A 389 -3.21 0.68 6.16
C ARG A 389 -3.26 1.42 7.49
N LEU A 390 -4.16 1.01 8.40
CA LEU A 390 -4.29 1.60 9.74
C LEU A 390 -3.04 1.34 10.61
N ARG A 391 -2.48 0.13 10.57
CA ARG A 391 -1.22 -0.19 11.28
C ARG A 391 -0.03 0.63 10.77
N LEU A 392 0.10 0.78 9.45
CA LEU A 392 1.15 1.61 8.84
C LEU A 392 1.00 3.09 9.21
N ALA A 393 -0.23 3.64 9.20
CA ALA A 393 -0.49 5.00 9.63
C ALA A 393 -0.08 5.23 11.10
N ALA A 394 -0.50 4.34 12.01
CA ALA A 394 -0.12 4.40 13.42
C ALA A 394 1.41 4.34 13.63
N GLY A 395 2.11 3.47 12.89
CA GLY A 395 3.57 3.38 12.94
C GLY A 395 4.29 4.65 12.45
N VAL A 396 3.76 5.31 11.40
CA VAL A 396 4.28 6.60 10.91
C VAL A 396 4.09 7.71 11.94
N ASP A 397 2.94 7.75 12.61
CA ASP A 397 2.67 8.77 13.64
C ASP A 397 3.48 8.51 14.93
N GLU A 398 3.71 7.27 15.34
CA GLU A 398 4.62 6.92 16.45
C GLU A 398 6.08 7.30 16.12
N ALA A 399 6.52 7.07 14.88
CA ALA A 399 7.85 7.48 14.41
C ALA A 399 8.01 9.02 14.40
N ARG A 400 7.00 9.77 13.93
CA ARG A 400 6.97 11.24 13.98
C ARG A 400 7.00 11.78 15.41
N ALA A 401 6.20 11.20 16.31
CA ALA A 401 6.20 11.58 17.72
C ALA A 401 7.56 11.34 18.38
N SER A 402 8.24 10.26 17.99
CA SER A 402 9.59 9.92 18.47
C SER A 402 10.65 10.87 17.94
N ALA A 403 10.57 11.26 16.66
CA ALA A 403 11.43 12.28 16.06
C ALA A 403 11.26 13.65 16.74
N HIS A 404 10.02 14.12 16.93
CA HIS A 404 9.76 15.37 17.65
C HIS A 404 10.25 15.36 19.10
N ALA A 405 10.17 14.21 19.80
CA ALA A 405 10.73 14.08 21.14
C ALA A 405 12.28 14.17 21.14
N ALA A 406 12.94 13.60 20.12
CA ALA A 406 14.38 13.72 19.93
C ALA A 406 14.80 15.16 19.62
N ASP A 407 14.09 15.85 18.72
CA ASP A 407 14.34 17.27 18.39
C ASP A 407 14.17 18.17 19.61
N ALA A 408 13.11 17.95 20.41
CA ALA A 408 12.87 18.69 21.64
C ALA A 408 13.98 18.46 22.68
N CYS A 409 14.42 17.22 22.87
CA CYS A 409 15.54 16.89 23.76
C CYS A 409 16.86 17.54 23.28
N ALA A 410 17.12 17.52 21.98
CA ALA A 410 18.29 18.18 21.37
C ALA A 410 18.23 19.71 21.45
N ALA A 411 17.03 20.31 21.46
CA ALA A 411 16.84 21.74 21.71
C ALA A 411 17.05 22.09 23.19
N GLU A 412 16.53 21.30 24.13
CA GLU A 412 16.74 21.49 25.57
C GLU A 412 18.22 21.34 25.94
N ALA A 413 18.92 20.33 25.40
CA ALA A 413 20.35 20.14 25.59
C ALA A 413 21.19 21.33 25.07
N ARG A 414 20.84 21.91 23.91
CA ARG A 414 21.47 23.15 23.41
C ARG A 414 21.22 24.33 24.34
N GLY A 415 19.98 24.56 24.75
CA GLY A 415 19.64 25.62 25.71
C GLY A 415 20.24 25.43 27.11
N LEU A 416 20.74 24.22 27.44
CA LEU A 416 21.54 23.96 28.63
C LEU A 416 23.03 24.27 28.42
N LEU A 417 23.59 23.95 27.26
CA LEU A 417 24.95 24.36 26.87
C LEU A 417 25.08 25.89 26.81
N ASP A 418 24.05 26.59 26.31
CA ASP A 418 24.02 28.07 26.28
C ASP A 418 23.98 28.66 27.70
N ARG A 419 23.16 28.08 28.59
CA ARG A 419 23.10 28.47 30.02
C ARG A 419 24.40 28.17 30.76
N LEU A 420 25.07 27.06 30.44
CA LEU A 420 26.41 26.73 30.91
C LEU A 420 27.43 27.77 30.46
N GLY A 421 27.43 28.13 29.17
CA GLY A 421 28.30 29.17 28.61
C GLY A 421 28.11 30.51 29.31
N ALA A 422 26.85 30.92 29.54
CA ALA A 422 26.53 32.13 30.28
C ALA A 422 26.97 32.07 31.77
N ALA A 423 26.80 30.93 32.44
CA ALA A 423 27.23 30.74 33.82
C ALA A 423 28.77 30.71 33.96
N LEU A 424 29.47 30.15 32.97
CA LEU A 424 30.94 30.22 32.90
C LEU A 424 31.40 31.66 32.66
N ALA A 425 30.75 32.39 31.75
CA ALA A 425 31.06 33.80 31.48
C ALA A 425 30.83 34.72 32.69
N THR A 426 29.86 34.45 33.56
CA THR A 426 29.67 35.20 34.83
C THR A 426 30.65 34.79 35.93
N LEU A 427 31.25 33.59 35.84
CA LEU A 427 32.33 33.13 36.72
C LEU A 427 33.71 33.60 36.25
N GLU A 428 33.89 33.92 34.96
CA GLU A 428 35.17 34.36 34.37
C GLU A 428 35.84 35.55 35.10
N PRO A 429 35.13 36.61 35.56
CA PRO A 429 35.75 37.69 36.34
C PRO A 429 36.28 37.24 37.71
N TRP A 430 35.72 36.14 38.25
CA TRP A 430 36.11 35.54 39.51
C TRP A 430 37.15 34.42 39.34
N ARG A 431 37.58 34.14 38.11
CA ARG A 431 38.50 33.05 37.77
C ARG A 431 39.81 33.12 38.56
N SER A 432 40.39 34.30 38.76
CA SER A 432 41.56 34.47 39.63
C SER A 432 41.25 34.04 41.07
N VAL A 433 40.19 34.59 41.68
CA VAL A 433 39.77 34.26 43.06
C VAL A 433 39.44 32.77 43.23
N LEU A 434 38.83 32.13 42.22
CA LEU A 434 38.47 30.71 42.21
C LEU A 434 39.69 29.79 42.04
N LEU A 435 40.72 30.20 41.29
CA LEU A 435 41.95 29.43 41.09
C LEU A 435 42.99 29.69 42.21
N GLU A 436 42.98 30.87 42.82
CA GLU A 436 43.86 31.29 43.93
C GLU A 436 43.33 30.87 45.32
N ALA A 437 42.06 30.46 45.41
CA ALA A 437 41.47 29.99 46.66
C ALA A 437 42.25 28.79 47.22
N ARG A 438 42.97 28.99 48.33
CA ARG A 438 43.69 27.92 49.03
C ARG A 438 42.75 26.73 49.28
N PRO A 439 43.19 25.48 49.05
CA PRO A 439 42.39 24.30 49.39
C PRO A 439 42.16 24.23 50.91
N GLY A 440 40.96 24.60 51.35
CA GLY A 440 40.58 24.74 52.76
C GLY A 440 40.23 26.17 53.20
N ALA A 441 40.58 27.20 52.42
CA ALA A 441 40.01 28.52 52.60
C ALA A 441 38.54 28.49 52.15
N ALA A 442 37.62 28.90 53.02
CA ALA A 442 36.24 29.05 52.66
C ALA A 442 36.12 30.12 51.56
N LEU A 443 35.60 29.73 50.39
CA LEU A 443 35.18 30.68 49.35
C LEU A 443 34.29 31.75 49.98
N PRO A 444 34.40 33.03 49.56
CA PRO A 444 33.49 34.08 50.01
C PRO A 444 32.05 33.58 49.90
N PRO A 445 31.21 33.72 50.95
CA PRO A 445 29.96 32.96 51.05
C PRO A 445 29.04 33.14 49.83
N VAL A 446 29.02 34.34 49.25
CA VAL A 446 28.30 34.64 47.99
C VAL A 446 28.78 33.78 46.82
N ILE A 447 30.09 33.62 46.62
CA ILE A 447 30.67 32.77 45.56
C ILE A 447 30.41 31.30 45.86
N ALA A 448 30.54 30.88 47.13
CA ALA A 448 30.23 29.52 47.55
C ALA A 448 28.75 29.15 47.33
N GLU A 449 27.83 30.10 47.55
CA GLU A 449 26.40 29.99 47.26
C GLU A 449 26.16 29.86 45.75
N MET A 450 26.78 30.74 44.96
CA MET A 450 26.63 30.78 43.50
C MET A 450 27.15 29.50 42.83
N VAL A 451 28.32 29.00 43.24
CA VAL A 451 28.87 27.72 42.74
C VAL A 451 28.01 26.53 43.20
N ARG A 452 27.45 26.55 44.42
CA ARG A 452 26.47 25.53 44.86
C ARG A 452 25.20 25.56 44.02
N SER A 453 24.65 26.74 43.73
CA SER A 453 23.46 26.87 42.86
C SER A 453 23.75 26.32 41.48
N VAL A 454 24.78 26.84 40.79
CA VAL A 454 25.15 26.40 39.43
C VAL A 454 25.36 24.89 39.39
N ARG A 455 26.08 24.30 40.37
CA ARG A 455 26.32 22.84 40.41
C ARG A 455 25.05 22.03 40.70
N HIS A 456 24.14 22.54 41.52
CA HIS A 456 22.85 21.91 41.82
C HIS A 456 21.89 22.00 40.63
N ASP A 457 21.82 23.16 39.98
CA ASP A 457 21.04 23.40 38.77
C ASP A 457 21.56 22.52 37.62
N LEU A 458 22.88 22.43 37.44
CA LEU A 458 23.50 21.55 36.45
C LEU A 458 23.21 20.07 36.70
N GLY A 459 23.32 19.62 37.95
CA GLY A 459 23.00 18.23 38.31
C GLY A 459 21.53 17.90 38.04
N ARG A 460 20.62 18.83 38.34
CA ARG A 460 19.18 18.69 38.05
C ARG A 460 18.91 18.60 36.55
N ASP A 461 19.52 19.47 35.76
CA ASP A 461 19.25 19.57 34.34
C ASP A 461 19.96 18.46 33.52
N MET A 462 21.17 18.03 33.89
CA MET A 462 21.78 16.83 33.30
C MET A 462 20.98 15.57 33.63
N ALA A 463 20.41 15.45 34.84
CA ALA A 463 19.54 14.33 35.18
C ALA A 463 18.24 14.32 34.35
N ARG A 464 17.69 15.50 34.02
CA ARG A 464 16.54 15.64 33.10
C ARG A 464 16.88 15.16 31.69
N VAL A 465 17.98 15.65 31.10
CA VAL A 465 18.41 15.23 29.76
C VAL A 465 18.71 13.73 29.71
N ALA A 466 19.41 13.20 30.71
CA ALA A 466 19.69 11.76 30.79
C ALA A 466 18.39 10.92 30.89
N SER A 467 17.40 11.38 31.66
CA SER A 467 16.09 10.74 31.76
C SER A 467 15.32 10.80 30.44
N ALA A 468 15.31 11.95 29.76
CA ALA A 468 14.66 12.13 28.46
C ALA A 468 15.28 11.23 27.37
N LEU A 469 16.62 11.22 27.26
CA LEU A 469 17.33 10.34 26.33
C LEU A 469 17.04 8.86 26.63
N HIS A 470 17.03 8.47 27.92
CA HIS A 470 16.68 7.11 28.30
C HIS A 470 15.25 6.74 27.87
N GLN A 471 14.26 7.60 28.14
CA GLN A 471 12.87 7.39 27.72
C GLN A 471 12.74 7.25 26.19
N ILE A 472 13.46 8.08 25.42
CA ILE A 472 13.49 7.99 23.95
C ILE A 472 14.08 6.64 23.50
N THR A 473 15.22 6.21 24.06
CA THR A 473 15.80 4.91 23.71
C THR A 473 14.91 3.73 24.10
N THR A 474 14.26 3.78 25.26
CA THR A 474 13.36 2.70 25.72
C THR A 474 12.09 2.64 24.87
N LYS A 475 11.51 3.78 24.46
CA LYS A 475 10.41 3.81 23.48
C LYS A 475 10.85 3.23 22.14
N ALA A 476 11.96 3.71 21.57
CA ALA A 476 12.45 3.22 20.28
C ALA A 476 12.70 1.70 20.28
N ALA A 477 13.22 1.15 21.38
CA ALA A 477 13.37 -0.29 21.57
C ALA A 477 12.01 -1.00 21.61
N GLN A 478 11.02 -0.49 22.36
CA GLN A 478 9.67 -1.06 22.43
C GLN A 478 8.93 -1.01 21.07
N THR A 479 9.07 0.07 20.31
CA THR A 479 8.47 0.19 18.97
C THR A 479 9.13 -0.80 17.99
N ALA A 480 10.47 -0.93 18.03
CA ALA A 480 11.19 -1.92 17.23
C ALA A 480 10.81 -3.37 17.62
N GLU A 481 10.70 -3.66 18.91
CA GLU A 481 10.26 -4.96 19.42
C GLU A 481 8.83 -5.28 18.97
N ARG A 482 7.88 -4.34 19.05
CA ARG A 482 6.51 -4.52 18.52
C ARG A 482 6.47 -4.79 17.02
N LEU A 483 7.32 -4.14 16.22
CA LEU A 483 7.41 -4.38 14.77
C LEU A 483 8.04 -5.73 14.41
N ALA A 484 8.89 -6.26 15.29
CA ALA A 484 9.54 -7.57 15.16
C ALA A 484 8.69 -8.73 15.72
N SER A 485 7.96 -8.49 16.82
CA SER A 485 7.21 -9.49 17.59
C SER A 485 5.71 -9.59 17.26
N ASP A 486 5.28 -9.01 16.14
CA ASP A 486 3.98 -9.27 15.50
C ASP A 486 4.21 -10.28 14.35
N PRO A 487 4.23 -11.60 14.64
CA PRO A 487 4.35 -12.64 13.64
C PRO A 487 3.04 -12.78 12.86
N ASP A 488 3.15 -12.52 11.57
CA ASP A 488 2.35 -13.07 10.47
C ASP A 488 0.83 -13.27 10.76
N PRO A 489 -0.04 -12.29 10.43
CA PRO A 489 -1.48 -12.50 10.37
C PRO A 489 -1.81 -13.33 9.11
N MET A 490 -1.58 -14.64 9.20
CA MET A 490 -2.04 -15.66 8.24
C MET A 490 -3.54 -15.91 8.35
#